data_AF-A0AAN1L9B8-F1
#
_entry.id   AF-A0AAN1L9B8-F1
#
_cell.length_a   1.000
_cell.length_b   1.000
_cell.length_c   1.000
_cell.angle_alpha   90.00
_cell.angle_beta   90.00
_cell.angle_gamma   90.00
#
_symmetry.space_group_name_H-M   'P 1'
#
loop_
_entity.id
_entity.type
_entity.pdbx_description
1 polymer ?
#
loop_
_entity_poly.entity_id
_entity_poly.type
_entity_poly.pdbx_seq_one_letter_code
_entity_poly.pdbx_strand_id
1 'polypeptide(L)'
;MWGGVALFCCVAAGAAAGDADVPDGYWQRLERAAHHALMQEVAAAGGKTAPFTTDGCSGGLSAIWRQLSGQSGADGGPPFEACCVIHDRKYHNAAGIGGADPAVSEGVELAATSQGARLAADQALRRCVETNLSANDPTIANLASPVATAVYAAVRFGGAPCSGLSWRWGYGYRPCRGNFTR
;
A
#
# COMPACT_ATOMS: atom_id res chain seq x y z
N MET A 1 6.90 50.05 7.20
CA MET A 1 6.45 48.90 6.38
C MET A 1 7.67 48.14 5.90
N TRP A 2 8.06 47.10 6.62
CA TRP A 2 9.11 46.15 6.23
C TRP A 2 8.53 44.76 6.42
N GLY A 3 8.30 44.07 5.30
CA GLY A 3 7.76 42.71 5.27
C GLY A 3 8.86 41.70 5.57
N GLY A 4 8.70 40.97 6.67
CA GLY A 4 9.47 39.77 6.97
C GLY A 4 8.55 38.56 6.82
N VAL A 5 8.62 37.88 5.68
CA VAL A 5 8.09 36.52 5.56
C VAL A 5 9.07 35.61 6.29
N ALA A 6 8.74 35.28 7.54
CA ALA A 6 9.42 34.23 8.27
C ALA A 6 8.96 32.88 7.69
N LEU A 7 9.76 32.35 6.78
CA LEU A 7 9.71 30.98 6.32
C LEU A 7 9.99 30.07 7.53
N PHE A 8 8.94 29.61 8.20
CA PHE A 8 9.10 28.58 9.23
C PHE A 8 9.39 27.26 8.52
N CYS A 9 10.67 26.91 8.55
CA CYS A 9 11.25 25.69 8.05
C CYS A 9 10.56 24.49 8.72
N CYS A 10 9.73 23.76 7.97
CA CYS A 10 9.29 22.42 8.36
C CYS A 10 10.54 21.54 8.40
N VAL A 11 11.07 21.29 9.59
CA VAL A 11 12.00 20.19 9.82
C VAL A 11 11.20 18.91 9.61
N ALA A 12 11.25 18.36 8.41
CA ALA A 12 10.90 16.97 8.16
C ALA A 12 12.01 16.12 8.80
N ALA A 13 11.91 15.91 10.11
CA ALA A 13 12.67 14.88 10.80
C ALA A 13 12.33 13.55 10.12
N GLY A 14 13.35 12.92 9.54
CA GLY A 14 13.20 11.69 8.78
C GLY A 14 12.49 10.61 9.59
N ALA A 15 11.36 10.14 9.08
CA ALA A 15 10.82 8.86 9.48
C ALA A 15 11.67 7.78 8.79
N ALA A 16 12.87 7.54 9.32
CA ALA A 16 13.42 6.20 9.29
C ALA A 16 12.52 5.35 10.20
N ALA A 17 11.40 4.86 9.65
CA ALA A 17 10.63 3.81 10.29
C ALA A 17 11.54 2.57 10.28
N GLY A 18 12.35 2.45 11.32
CA GLY A 18 13.11 1.24 11.59
C GLY A 18 12.14 0.08 11.73
N ASP A 19 12.45 -1.02 11.05
CA ASP A 19 11.79 -2.34 11.17
C ASP A 19 12.04 -2.99 12.56
N ALA A 20 12.32 -2.17 13.59
CA ALA A 20 12.76 -2.61 14.90
C ALA A 20 11.57 -2.73 15.87
N ASP A 21 11.37 -3.95 16.38
CA ASP A 21 10.49 -4.34 17.49
C ASP A 21 8.97 -4.32 17.27
N VAL A 22 8.49 -4.73 16.10
CA VAL A 22 7.10 -5.20 15.99
C VAL A 22 7.06 -6.70 16.31
N PRO A 23 6.36 -7.15 17.38
CA PRO A 23 6.31 -8.57 17.72
C PRO A 23 5.73 -9.40 16.57
N ASP A 24 6.24 -10.62 16.41
CA ASP A 24 5.68 -11.59 15.47
C ASP A 24 4.16 -11.73 15.67
N GLY A 25 3.44 -11.69 14.56
CA GLY A 25 1.98 -11.80 14.61
C GLY A 25 1.25 -10.50 14.96
N TYR A 26 1.93 -9.38 15.28
CA TYR A 26 1.26 -8.13 15.71
C TYR A 26 0.28 -7.62 14.64
N TRP A 27 0.77 -7.41 13.41
CA TRP A 27 -0.07 -7.01 12.29
C TRP A 27 -1.17 -8.03 12.00
N GLN A 28 -0.84 -9.33 12.11
CA GLN A 28 -1.79 -10.42 11.92
C GLN A 28 -2.92 -10.44 12.96
N ARG A 29 -2.71 -9.87 14.15
CA ARG A 29 -3.77 -9.74 15.16
C ARG A 29 -4.62 -8.50 14.91
N LEU A 30 -4.00 -7.37 14.59
CA LEU A 30 -4.70 -6.11 14.34
C LEU A 30 -5.59 -6.15 13.10
N GLU A 31 -5.14 -6.80 12.04
CA GLU A 31 -5.83 -6.75 10.75
C GLU A 31 -6.86 -7.86 10.55
N ARG A 32 -6.88 -8.88 11.44
CA ARG A 32 -7.70 -10.08 11.27
C ARG A 32 -9.19 -9.79 11.11
N ALA A 33 -9.74 -8.93 11.97
CA ALA A 33 -11.15 -8.57 11.93
C ALA A 33 -11.50 -7.85 10.61
N ALA A 34 -10.61 -6.98 10.13
CA ALA A 34 -10.79 -6.26 8.89
C ALA A 34 -10.64 -7.19 7.66
N HIS A 35 -9.72 -8.17 7.69
CA HIS A 35 -9.66 -9.20 6.64
C HIS A 35 -10.93 -10.04 6.61
N HIS A 36 -11.45 -10.47 7.75
CA HIS A 36 -12.71 -11.20 7.81
C HIS A 36 -13.88 -10.40 7.22
N ALA A 37 -14.01 -9.13 7.59
CA ALA A 37 -15.04 -8.24 7.05
C ALA A 37 -14.88 -8.00 5.54
N LEU A 38 -13.65 -7.82 5.05
CA LEU A 38 -13.40 -7.70 3.62
C LEU A 38 -13.84 -8.97 2.87
N MET A 39 -13.55 -10.16 3.42
CA MET A 39 -13.91 -11.42 2.78
C MET A 39 -15.43 -11.63 2.68
N GLN A 40 -16.22 -11.05 3.60
CA GLN A 40 -17.68 -11.00 3.46
C GLN A 40 -18.12 -10.16 2.25
N GLU A 41 -17.48 -9.01 2.01
CA GLU A 41 -17.77 -8.19 0.83
C GLU A 41 -17.29 -8.84 -0.47
N VAL A 42 -16.17 -9.57 -0.44
CA VAL A 42 -15.69 -10.39 -1.57
C VAL A 42 -16.72 -11.46 -1.93
N ALA A 43 -17.20 -12.21 -0.94
CA ALA A 43 -18.21 -13.24 -1.14
C ALA A 43 -19.53 -12.64 -1.66
N ALA A 44 -19.97 -11.51 -1.10
CA ALA A 44 -21.17 -10.80 -1.55
C ALA A 44 -21.06 -10.28 -3.00
N ALA A 45 -19.85 -9.97 -3.47
CA ALA A 45 -19.58 -9.60 -4.85
C ALA A 45 -19.39 -10.80 -5.80
N GLY A 46 -19.43 -12.04 -5.29
CA GLY A 46 -19.10 -13.25 -6.04
C GLY A 46 -17.68 -13.20 -6.61
N GLY A 47 -16.73 -12.59 -5.87
CA GLY A 47 -15.34 -12.40 -6.31
C GLY A 47 -15.14 -11.39 -7.45
N LYS A 48 -16.20 -10.69 -7.89
CA LYS A 48 -16.09 -9.69 -8.95
C LYS A 48 -15.64 -8.35 -8.39
N THR A 49 -14.70 -7.71 -9.08
CA THR A 49 -14.18 -6.38 -8.73
C THR A 49 -14.83 -5.30 -9.58
N ALA A 50 -14.84 -4.07 -9.07
CA ALA A 50 -15.03 -2.88 -9.89
C ALA A 50 -13.88 -2.74 -10.93
N PRO A 51 -13.98 -1.82 -11.91
CA PRO A 51 -12.87 -1.54 -12.80
C PRO A 51 -11.63 -1.08 -12.03
N PHE A 52 -10.46 -1.58 -12.46
CA PHE A 52 -9.17 -1.21 -11.87
C PHE A 52 -8.89 0.29 -12.06
N THR A 53 -8.43 0.93 -10.98
CA THR A 53 -7.95 2.32 -10.95
C THR A 53 -6.64 2.39 -10.17
N THR A 54 -5.79 3.35 -10.51
CA THR A 54 -4.50 3.62 -9.84
C THR A 54 -4.18 5.11 -9.95
N ASP A 55 -3.59 5.67 -8.91
CA ASP A 55 -3.01 7.02 -8.88
C ASP A 55 -1.47 6.99 -9.00
N GLY A 56 -0.90 5.82 -9.34
CA GLY A 56 0.54 5.57 -9.37
C GLY A 56 1.02 5.00 -8.04
N CYS A 57 1.84 5.75 -7.31
CA CYS A 57 2.11 5.46 -5.92
C CYS A 57 1.02 6.07 -5.04
N SER A 58 0.18 5.17 -4.53
CA SER A 58 -0.93 5.36 -3.61
C SER A 58 -0.74 6.50 -2.59
N GLY A 59 -1.82 7.21 -2.29
CA GLY A 59 -1.82 8.32 -1.33
C GLY A 59 -1.37 9.64 -1.92
N GLY A 60 -1.40 9.79 -3.25
CA GLY A 60 -1.01 11.02 -3.94
C GLY A 60 0.50 11.25 -4.04
N LEU A 61 1.34 10.28 -3.66
CA LEU A 61 2.81 10.41 -3.74
C LEU A 61 3.25 10.72 -5.18
N SER A 62 2.64 10.03 -6.14
CA SER A 62 2.88 10.23 -7.56
C SER A 62 2.54 11.64 -8.05
N ALA A 63 1.51 12.27 -7.50
CA ALA A 63 1.15 13.65 -7.83
C ALA A 63 2.13 14.66 -7.21
N ILE A 64 2.47 14.47 -5.93
CA ILE A 64 3.46 15.29 -5.20
C ILE A 64 4.83 15.21 -5.90
N TRP A 65 5.24 14.02 -6.33
CA TRP A 65 6.52 13.84 -7.01
C TRP A 65 6.60 14.65 -8.29
N ARG A 66 5.58 14.57 -9.16
CA ARG A 66 5.49 15.36 -10.40
C ARG A 66 5.59 16.86 -10.13
N GLN A 67 4.93 17.33 -9.07
CA GLN A 67 4.99 18.74 -8.67
C GLN A 67 6.40 19.15 -8.23
N LEU A 68 7.10 18.32 -7.46
CA LEU A 68 8.44 18.62 -6.94
C LEU A 68 9.55 18.44 -7.99
N SER A 69 9.42 17.44 -8.88
CA SER A 69 10.38 17.18 -9.95
C SER A 69 10.25 18.17 -11.12
N GLY A 70 9.11 18.85 -11.23
CA GLY A 70 8.77 19.70 -12.37
C GLY A 70 8.51 18.90 -13.66
N GLN A 71 8.43 17.58 -13.58
CA GLN A 71 8.18 16.70 -14.72
C GLN A 71 6.71 16.28 -14.75
N SER A 72 6.06 16.45 -15.91
CA SER A 72 4.67 16.07 -16.15
C SER A 72 4.57 14.80 -17.01
N GLY A 73 3.42 14.12 -16.94
CA GLY A 73 3.13 12.96 -17.79
C GLY A 73 3.55 11.62 -17.18
N ALA A 74 3.62 10.59 -18.03
CA ALA A 74 3.90 9.20 -17.63
C ALA A 74 5.33 9.04 -17.06
N ASP A 75 6.29 9.83 -17.55
CA ASP A 75 7.68 9.76 -17.12
C ASP A 75 7.99 10.66 -15.90
N GLY A 76 7.03 11.48 -15.47
CA GLY A 76 7.23 12.46 -14.40
C GLY A 76 7.02 11.93 -12.99
N GLY A 77 6.60 10.67 -12.83
CA GLY A 77 6.37 10.04 -11.53
C GLY A 77 7.67 9.64 -10.82
N PRO A 78 7.57 9.08 -9.60
CA PRO A 78 8.74 8.51 -8.93
C PRO A 78 9.34 7.38 -9.79
N PRO A 79 10.66 7.17 -9.74
CA PRO A 79 11.34 6.16 -10.57
C PRO A 79 10.79 4.73 -10.36
N PHE A 80 10.14 4.49 -9.23
CA PHE A 80 9.51 3.22 -8.87
C PHE A 80 7.98 3.20 -9.06
N GLU A 81 7.37 4.16 -9.77
CA GLU A 81 5.91 4.24 -9.96
C GLU A 81 5.33 2.95 -10.56
N ALA A 82 6.05 2.32 -11.49
CA ALA A 82 5.66 1.03 -12.06
C ALA A 82 5.51 -0.08 -11.00
N CYS A 83 6.37 -0.09 -9.96
CA CYS A 83 6.26 -1.03 -8.85
C CYS A 83 4.98 -0.79 -8.05
N CYS A 84 4.61 0.48 -7.84
CA CYS A 84 3.36 0.84 -7.16
C CYS A 84 2.13 0.41 -7.95
N VAL A 85 2.09 0.63 -9.27
CA VAL A 85 0.97 0.19 -10.12
C VAL A 85 0.79 -1.34 -10.09
N ILE A 86 1.89 -2.10 -10.04
CA ILE A 86 1.83 -3.57 -9.89
C ILE A 86 1.25 -3.95 -8.51
N HIS A 87 1.62 -3.21 -7.47
CA HIS A 87 1.10 -3.41 -6.11
C HIS A 87 -0.39 -3.04 -6.00
N ASP A 88 -0.80 -1.93 -6.59
CA ASP A 88 -2.20 -1.50 -6.69
C ASP A 88 -3.08 -2.58 -7.33
N ARG A 89 -2.62 -3.23 -8.41
CA ARG A 89 -3.37 -4.34 -9.03
C ARG A 89 -3.62 -5.48 -8.04
N LYS A 90 -2.66 -5.73 -7.15
CA LYS A 90 -2.82 -6.74 -6.10
C LYS A 90 -3.80 -6.27 -5.04
N TYR A 91 -3.64 -5.04 -4.58
CA TYR A 91 -4.53 -4.40 -3.60
C TYR A 91 -5.97 -4.30 -4.09
N HIS A 92 -6.17 -4.11 -5.39
CA HIS A 92 -7.48 -4.05 -6.01
C HIS A 92 -8.23 -5.37 -5.85
N ASN A 93 -7.58 -6.49 -6.21
CA ASN A 93 -8.21 -7.80 -6.25
C ASN A 93 -7.73 -8.72 -5.13
N ALA A 94 -8.16 -8.43 -3.89
CA ALA A 94 -7.84 -9.26 -2.73
C ALA A 94 -8.27 -10.74 -2.85
N ALA A 95 -9.35 -11.06 -3.58
CA ALA A 95 -9.85 -12.43 -3.74
C ALA A 95 -9.02 -13.27 -4.73
N GLY A 96 -8.46 -12.61 -5.76
CA GLY A 96 -7.62 -13.28 -6.76
C GLY A 96 -6.22 -13.60 -6.26
N ILE A 97 -5.90 -13.33 -4.99
CA ILE A 97 -4.57 -13.49 -4.43
C ILE A 97 -4.62 -14.45 -3.24
N GLY A 98 -3.81 -15.49 -3.31
CA GLY A 98 -3.68 -16.50 -2.26
C GLY A 98 -4.40 -17.83 -2.55
N GLY A 99 -5.13 -17.93 -3.67
CA GLY A 99 -5.63 -19.21 -4.20
C GLY A 99 -6.81 -19.84 -3.47
N ALA A 100 -7.32 -19.22 -2.40
CA ALA A 100 -8.56 -19.63 -1.76
C ALA A 100 -9.76 -19.19 -2.62
N ASP A 101 -10.70 -20.10 -2.86
CA ASP A 101 -11.94 -19.79 -3.58
C ASP A 101 -12.99 -19.28 -2.59
N PRO A 102 -13.42 -18.01 -2.69
CA PRO A 102 -14.41 -17.44 -1.78
C PRO A 102 -15.76 -18.18 -1.79
N ALA A 103 -16.06 -18.98 -2.82
CA ALA A 103 -17.29 -19.74 -2.92
C ALA A 103 -17.30 -21.01 -2.06
N VAL A 104 -16.12 -21.54 -1.69
CA VAL A 104 -15.99 -22.84 -1.00
C VAL A 104 -15.10 -22.81 0.25
N SER A 105 -14.33 -21.75 0.47
CA SER A 105 -13.47 -21.62 1.64
C SER A 105 -14.21 -21.11 2.88
N GLU A 106 -13.83 -21.61 4.06
CA GLU A 106 -14.30 -21.11 5.35
C GLU A 106 -13.80 -19.68 5.63
N GLY A 107 -14.61 -18.88 6.34
CA GLY A 107 -14.31 -17.45 6.55
C GLY A 107 -12.99 -17.17 7.29
N VAL A 108 -12.59 -18.04 8.22
CA VAL A 108 -11.32 -17.91 8.96
C VAL A 108 -10.12 -18.20 8.06
N GLU A 109 -10.20 -19.24 7.24
CA GLU A 109 -9.15 -19.59 6.28
C GLU A 109 -8.99 -18.49 5.24
N LEU A 110 -10.11 -18.02 4.69
CA LEU A 110 -10.12 -16.99 3.66
C LEU A 110 -9.54 -15.66 4.19
N ALA A 111 -9.84 -15.29 5.45
CA ALA A 111 -9.24 -14.13 6.09
C ALA A 111 -7.72 -14.28 6.29
N ALA A 112 -7.26 -15.45 6.74
CA ALA A 112 -5.83 -15.74 6.90
C ALA A 112 -5.07 -15.72 5.57
N THR A 113 -5.66 -16.32 4.53
CA THR A 113 -5.14 -16.30 3.16
C THR A 113 -5.06 -14.87 2.62
N SER A 114 -6.11 -14.07 2.80
CA SER A 114 -6.14 -12.65 2.41
C SER A 114 -5.03 -11.84 3.11
N GLN A 115 -4.78 -12.12 4.38
CA GLN A 115 -3.73 -11.45 5.16
C GLN A 115 -2.32 -11.85 4.69
N GLY A 116 -2.09 -13.14 4.43
CA GLY A 116 -0.84 -13.63 3.85
C GLY A 116 -0.59 -13.05 2.46
N ALA A 117 -1.63 -12.99 1.63
CA ALA A 117 -1.62 -12.40 0.29
C ALA A 117 -1.22 -10.92 0.31
N ARG A 118 -1.76 -10.14 1.26
CA ARG A 118 -1.39 -8.74 1.44
C ARG A 118 0.07 -8.58 1.84
N LEU A 119 0.53 -9.33 2.85
CA LEU A 119 1.94 -9.30 3.27
C LEU A 119 2.88 -9.63 2.11
N ALA A 120 2.55 -10.66 1.32
CA ALA A 120 3.33 -11.04 0.15
C ALA A 120 3.33 -9.94 -0.94
N ALA A 121 2.21 -9.22 -1.13
CA ALA A 121 2.14 -8.07 -2.02
C ALA A 121 3.06 -6.93 -1.55
N ASP A 122 3.03 -6.60 -0.25
CA ASP A 122 3.84 -5.54 0.35
C ASP A 122 5.35 -5.87 0.28
N GLN A 123 5.72 -7.11 0.57
CA GLN A 123 7.10 -7.60 0.42
C GLN A 123 7.57 -7.62 -1.04
N ALA A 124 6.66 -7.88 -1.99
CA ALA A 124 6.99 -7.80 -3.41
C ALA A 124 7.21 -6.35 -3.86
N LEU A 125 6.41 -5.40 -3.35
CA LEU A 125 6.63 -3.97 -3.59
C LEU A 125 7.99 -3.52 -3.07
N ARG A 126 8.35 -3.86 -1.82
CA ARG A 126 9.67 -3.55 -1.23
C ARG A 126 10.80 -4.00 -2.15
N ARG A 127 10.79 -5.28 -2.56
CA ARG A 127 11.81 -5.85 -3.44
C ARG A 127 11.85 -5.18 -4.82
N CYS A 128 10.68 -4.86 -5.39
CA CYS A 128 10.60 -4.17 -6.68
C CYS A 128 11.23 -2.77 -6.59
N VAL A 129 10.86 -1.99 -5.57
CA VAL A 129 11.38 -0.62 -5.35
C VAL A 129 12.90 -0.67 -5.16
N GLU A 130 13.39 -1.55 -4.31
CA GLU A 130 14.84 -1.70 -4.04
C GLU A 130 15.62 -2.08 -5.30
N THR A 131 15.11 -3.06 -6.06
CA THR A 131 15.75 -3.51 -7.31
C THR A 131 15.71 -2.42 -8.39
N ASN A 132 14.57 -1.75 -8.55
CA ASN A 132 14.37 -0.72 -9.56
C ASN A 132 15.27 0.50 -9.29
N LEU A 133 15.31 0.99 -8.05
CA LEU A 133 16.17 2.11 -7.68
C LEU A 133 17.65 1.77 -7.84
N SER A 134 18.08 0.57 -7.41
CA SER A 134 19.47 0.14 -7.52
C SER A 134 19.94 -0.01 -8.97
N ALA A 135 19.05 -0.43 -9.88
CA ALA A 135 19.39 -0.70 -11.28
C ALA A 135 19.37 0.56 -12.17
N ASN A 136 18.48 1.52 -11.89
CA ASN A 136 18.21 2.63 -12.80
C ASN A 136 19.05 3.88 -12.51
N ASP A 137 19.56 4.05 -11.28
CA ASP A 137 20.35 5.23 -10.93
C ASP A 137 21.44 4.90 -9.89
N PRO A 138 22.71 4.73 -10.32
CA PRO A 138 23.84 4.46 -9.44
C PRO A 138 24.08 5.54 -8.38
N THR A 139 23.64 6.78 -8.62
CA THR A 139 23.87 7.90 -7.71
C THR A 139 22.98 7.85 -6.47
N ILE A 140 21.84 7.16 -6.56
CA ILE A 140 20.88 6.96 -5.46
C ILE A 140 20.76 5.48 -5.05
N ALA A 141 21.59 4.59 -5.57
CA ALA A 141 21.54 3.16 -5.25
C ALA A 141 21.69 2.88 -3.75
N ASN A 142 22.48 3.70 -3.02
CA ASN A 142 22.59 3.64 -1.57
C ASN A 142 21.30 3.99 -0.82
N LEU A 143 20.37 4.69 -1.49
CA LEU A 143 19.05 5.04 -0.95
C LEU A 143 17.99 3.97 -1.28
N ALA A 144 18.29 2.98 -2.13
CA ALA A 144 17.30 2.00 -2.58
C ALA A 144 16.68 1.22 -1.41
N SER A 145 17.51 0.68 -0.51
CA SER A 145 17.05 -0.07 0.66
C SER A 145 16.25 0.75 1.68
N PRO A 146 16.71 1.95 2.13
CA PRO A 146 15.91 2.76 3.06
C PRO A 146 14.60 3.26 2.42
N VAL A 147 14.60 3.64 1.14
CA VAL A 147 13.36 4.04 0.45
C VAL A 147 12.39 2.87 0.32
N ALA A 148 12.86 1.69 -0.08
CA ALA A 148 12.03 0.48 -0.15
C ALA A 148 11.44 0.09 1.21
N THR A 149 12.21 0.25 2.29
CA THR A 149 11.75 0.00 3.66
C THR A 149 10.69 1.03 4.08
N ALA A 150 10.88 2.31 3.77
CA ALA A 150 9.87 3.33 4.05
C ALA A 150 8.56 3.10 3.27
N VAL A 151 8.66 2.73 1.99
CA VAL A 151 7.49 2.36 1.16
C VAL A 151 6.76 1.16 1.76
N TYR A 152 7.48 0.12 2.16
CA TYR A 152 6.91 -1.04 2.83
C TYR A 152 6.15 -0.67 4.10
N ALA A 153 6.77 0.11 4.99
CA ALA A 153 6.13 0.56 6.22
C ALA A 153 4.85 1.38 5.94
N ALA A 154 4.91 2.28 4.94
CA ALA A 154 3.77 3.10 4.53
C ALA A 154 2.58 2.26 4.07
N VAL A 155 2.77 1.24 3.23
CA VAL A 155 1.66 0.38 2.75
C VAL A 155 1.16 -0.60 3.83
N ARG A 156 2.02 -1.03 4.75
CA ARG A 156 1.60 -1.82 5.93
C ARG A 156 0.64 -1.02 6.81
N PHE A 157 0.98 0.24 7.09
CA PHE A 157 0.15 1.10 7.93
C PHE A 157 -1.08 1.65 7.20
N GLY A 158 -0.88 2.25 6.03
CA GLY A 158 -1.93 2.96 5.28
C GLY A 158 -2.79 2.06 4.38
N GLY A 159 -2.43 0.79 4.21
CA GLY A 159 -3.09 -0.15 3.30
C GLY A 159 -4.13 -1.06 3.95
N ALA A 160 -4.49 -0.84 5.21
CA ALA A 160 -5.36 -1.75 5.96
C ALA A 160 -6.72 -1.96 5.27
N PRO A 161 -7.24 -3.21 5.21
CA PRO A 161 -8.57 -3.45 4.69
C PRO A 161 -9.62 -2.70 5.52
N CYS A 162 -10.76 -2.39 4.90
CA CYS A 162 -11.88 -1.71 5.57
C CYS A 162 -11.56 -0.31 6.17
N SER A 163 -10.42 0.30 5.86
CA SER A 163 -10.03 1.64 6.33
C SER A 163 -10.81 2.80 5.67
N GLY A 164 -11.58 2.50 4.62
CA GLY A 164 -12.26 3.51 3.80
C GLY A 164 -11.36 4.24 2.80
N LEU A 165 -10.03 4.01 2.85
CA LEU A 165 -9.09 4.58 1.90
C LEU A 165 -9.30 4.00 0.49
N SER A 166 -9.08 4.81 -0.54
CA SER A 166 -9.24 4.41 -1.94
C SER A 166 -8.16 3.43 -2.41
N TRP A 167 -7.04 3.35 -1.71
CA TRP A 167 -5.91 2.44 -1.95
C TRP A 167 -5.81 1.32 -0.89
N ARG A 168 -6.86 1.07 -0.11
CA ARG A 168 -6.87 -0.01 0.89
C ARG A 168 -6.73 -1.39 0.25
N TRP A 169 -6.27 -2.37 1.00
CA TRP A 169 -6.38 -3.77 0.58
C TRP A 169 -7.83 -4.15 0.29
N GLY A 170 -8.10 -4.69 -0.90
CA GLY A 170 -9.42 -5.01 -1.41
C GLY A 170 -10.21 -3.80 -1.94
N TYR A 171 -9.57 -2.72 -2.40
CA TYR A 171 -10.30 -1.53 -2.85
C TYR A 171 -11.17 -1.74 -4.11
N GLY A 172 -10.97 -2.82 -4.86
CA GLY A 172 -11.86 -3.24 -5.95
C GLY A 172 -13.22 -3.76 -5.46
N TYR A 173 -13.39 -3.98 -4.17
CA TYR A 173 -14.65 -4.38 -3.53
C TYR A 173 -15.31 -3.21 -2.83
N ARG A 174 -16.57 -3.39 -2.41
CA ARG A 174 -17.30 -2.38 -1.65
C ARG A 174 -16.59 -2.09 -0.31
N PRO A 175 -16.77 -0.89 0.27
CA PRO A 175 -16.37 -0.64 1.64
C PRO A 175 -17.07 -1.63 2.58
N CYS A 176 -16.33 -2.14 3.57
CA CYS A 176 -16.85 -3.08 4.55
C CYS A 176 -17.95 -2.41 5.40
N ARG A 177 -18.96 -3.18 5.82
CA ARG A 177 -20.06 -2.68 6.66
C ARG A 177 -19.76 -2.88 8.16
N GLY A 178 -19.85 -1.81 8.97
CA GLY A 178 -19.73 -1.86 10.44
C GLY A 178 -18.59 -1.01 11.01
N ASN A 179 -18.58 -0.79 12.33
CA ASN A 179 -17.49 -0.10 13.03
C ASN A 179 -16.30 -1.06 13.22
N PHE A 180 -15.23 -0.86 12.46
CA PHE A 180 -13.99 -1.65 12.52
C PHE A 180 -13.00 -1.19 13.59
N THR A 181 -13.36 -0.16 14.36
CA THR A 181 -12.64 0.31 15.53
C THR A 181 -13.18 -0.42 16.76
N ARG A 182 -12.44 -1.43 17.24
CA ARG A 182 -12.40 -1.71 18.67
C ARG A 182 -11.06 -1.24 19.20
#